data_AF-A0A175W492-F1
#
_entry.id   AF-A0A175W492-F1
#
_cell.length_a   1.000
_cell.length_b   1.000
_cell.length_c   1.000
_cell.angle_alpha   90.00
_cell.angle_beta   90.00
_cell.angle_gamma   90.00
#
_symmetry.space_group_name_H-M   'P 1'
#
loop_
_entity.id
_entity.type
_entity.pdbx_description
1 polymer ?
#
loop_
_entity_poly.entity_id
_entity_poly.type
_entity_poly.pdbx_seq_one_letter_code
_entity_poly.pdbx_strand_id
1 'polypeptide(L)'
;MSKLIHAAAKARVPYILPNWFGHDVANNSLCHDNFLAQMRDNIRSETRSLDISSPLFLICNFWYEFSLGGGPDRFGFDFHNRSLVYLDDGNVAINTSTWTRCGCAVANLLSLKELPDDEKDQSPTLSQFRDDGGLVYISSFRVSQREMFESVKRVTGTTDADWTITHESSEQRWKDGIAETTGGNMKAFTKMLRALHNDVLGLPTEDLDHFTRIGVSMGENDEVTHTH
;
A
#
# COMPACT_ATOMS: atom_id res chain seq x y z
N MET A 1 3.87 19.47 -0.99
CA MET A 1 4.32 18.85 -2.26
C MET A 1 4.83 19.87 -3.27
N SER A 2 4.08 20.95 -3.55
CA SER A 2 4.38 21.90 -4.63
C SER A 2 5.83 22.40 -4.73
N LYS A 3 6.45 22.87 -3.63
CA LYS A 3 7.84 23.38 -3.68
C LYS A 3 8.87 22.36 -4.22
N LEU A 4 8.69 21.06 -3.93
CA LEU A 4 9.60 20.02 -4.42
C LEU A 4 9.37 19.74 -5.90
N ILE A 5 8.12 19.76 -6.38
CA ILE A 5 7.79 19.58 -7.81
C ILE A 5 8.40 20.72 -8.63
N HIS A 6 8.25 21.98 -8.19
CA HIS A 6 8.87 23.13 -8.86
C HIS A 6 10.40 23.07 -8.82
N ALA A 7 11.00 22.63 -7.71
CA ALA A 7 12.45 22.49 -7.61
C ALA A 7 12.98 21.41 -8.56
N ALA A 8 12.30 20.26 -8.63
CA ALA A 8 12.61 19.17 -9.57
C ALA A 8 12.50 19.65 -11.02
N ALA A 9 11.43 20.36 -11.37
CA ALA A 9 11.26 20.95 -12.69
C ALA A 9 12.35 21.97 -13.04
N LYS A 10 12.70 22.88 -12.11
CA LYS A 10 13.81 23.83 -12.29
C LYS A 10 15.15 23.13 -12.50
N ALA A 11 15.36 21.99 -11.84
CA ALA A 11 16.53 21.15 -12.00
C ALA A 11 16.44 20.17 -13.19
N ARG A 12 15.33 20.20 -13.96
CA ARG A 12 15.05 19.30 -15.09
C ARG A 12 15.09 17.81 -14.73
N VAL A 13 14.65 17.47 -13.51
CA VAL A 13 14.53 16.07 -13.09
C VAL A 13 13.34 15.44 -13.86
N PRO A 14 13.55 14.36 -14.64
CA PRO A 14 12.52 13.81 -15.52
C PRO A 14 11.40 13.08 -14.78
N TYR A 15 11.66 12.62 -13.55
CA TYR A 15 10.71 11.85 -12.74
C TYR A 15 10.60 12.37 -11.33
N ILE A 16 9.40 12.30 -10.77
CA ILE A 16 9.17 12.47 -9.34
C ILE A 16 8.48 11.23 -8.79
N LEU A 17 8.86 10.80 -7.59
CA LEU A 17 8.14 9.78 -6.83
C LEU A 17 7.36 10.50 -5.71
N PRO A 18 6.07 10.81 -5.89
CA PRO A 18 5.29 11.42 -4.82
C PRO A 18 5.16 10.46 -3.64
N ASN A 19 5.02 11.01 -2.43
CA ASN A 19 4.73 10.23 -1.22
C ASN A 19 3.29 9.70 -1.26
N TRP A 20 3.05 8.68 -2.08
CA TRP A 20 1.72 8.07 -2.25
C TRP A 20 1.58 6.72 -1.55
N PHE A 21 2.61 5.86 -1.63
CA PHE A 21 2.76 4.56 -0.95
C PHE A 21 1.44 3.95 -0.42
N GLY A 22 0.54 3.58 -1.34
CA GLY A 22 -0.83 3.27 -0.94
C GLY A 22 -1.65 2.60 -2.03
N HIS A 23 -2.95 2.90 -2.03
CA HIS A 23 -3.96 2.30 -2.89
C HIS A 23 -3.92 2.82 -4.34
N ASP A 24 -4.77 2.26 -5.21
CA ASP A 24 -4.80 2.60 -6.63
C ASP A 24 -5.20 4.06 -6.89
N VAL A 25 -4.25 4.85 -7.40
CA VAL A 25 -4.38 6.26 -7.79
C VAL A 25 -5.43 6.47 -8.89
N ALA A 26 -5.62 5.49 -9.77
CA ALA A 26 -6.60 5.51 -10.85
C ALA A 26 -8.02 5.18 -10.35
N ASN A 27 -8.18 4.71 -9.11
CA ASN A 27 -9.49 4.50 -8.51
C ASN A 27 -10.02 5.79 -7.89
N ASN A 28 -10.78 6.55 -8.68
CA ASN A 28 -11.34 7.83 -8.24
C ASN A 28 -12.22 7.71 -7.00
N SER A 29 -13.09 6.69 -6.92
CA SER A 29 -13.97 6.54 -5.76
C SER A 29 -13.17 6.28 -4.50
N LEU A 30 -12.19 5.38 -4.56
CA LEU A 30 -11.33 5.09 -3.41
C LEU A 30 -10.52 6.33 -2.97
N CYS A 31 -9.98 7.09 -3.92
CA CYS A 31 -9.29 8.35 -3.63
C CYS A 31 -10.23 9.40 -3.00
N HIS A 32 -11.50 9.43 -3.37
CA HIS A 32 -12.47 10.34 -2.75
C HIS A 32 -12.84 9.88 -1.34
N ASP A 33 -13.09 8.58 -1.19
CA ASP A 33 -13.53 7.97 0.06
C ASP A 33 -12.46 8.10 1.16
N ASN A 34 -11.17 8.08 0.81
CA ASN A 34 -10.07 8.30 1.75
C ASN A 34 -9.48 9.73 1.74
N PHE A 35 -10.16 10.70 1.13
CA PHE A 35 -9.78 12.12 1.08
C PHE A 35 -8.44 12.44 0.37
N LEU A 36 -7.86 11.49 -0.39
CA LEU A 36 -6.59 11.69 -1.11
C LEU A 36 -6.76 12.16 -2.56
N ALA A 37 -7.98 12.27 -3.07
CA ALA A 37 -8.27 12.72 -4.44
C ALA A 37 -7.65 14.09 -4.75
N GLN A 38 -7.82 15.08 -3.86
CA GLN A 38 -7.26 16.41 -4.07
C GLN A 38 -5.73 16.42 -4.09
N MET A 39 -5.08 15.61 -3.24
CA MET A 39 -3.63 15.47 -3.23
C MET A 39 -3.11 14.92 -4.56
N ARG A 40 -3.73 13.83 -5.05
CA ARG A 40 -3.42 13.24 -6.36
C ARG A 40 -3.61 14.26 -7.49
N ASP A 41 -4.75 14.93 -7.51
CA ASP A 41 -5.12 15.82 -8.61
C ASP A 41 -4.21 17.05 -8.66
N ASN A 42 -3.80 17.56 -7.50
CA ASN A 42 -2.79 18.61 -7.39
C ASN A 42 -1.45 18.15 -7.99
N ILE A 43 -0.96 16.96 -7.61
CA ILE A 43 0.30 16.42 -8.15
C ILE A 43 0.23 16.32 -9.68
N ARG A 44 -0.83 15.70 -10.22
CA ARG A 44 -1.01 15.51 -11.67
C ARG A 44 -1.16 16.82 -12.42
N SER A 45 -1.91 17.78 -11.86
CA SER A 45 -2.09 19.10 -12.48
C SER A 45 -0.77 19.88 -12.50
N GLU A 46 -0.02 19.86 -11.40
CA GLU A 46 1.22 20.61 -11.26
C GLU A 46 2.31 20.06 -12.17
N THR A 47 2.53 18.74 -12.21
CA THR A 47 3.49 18.13 -13.14
C THR A 47 3.14 18.39 -14.60
N ARG A 48 1.86 18.26 -14.96
CA ARG A 48 1.38 18.57 -16.33
C ARG A 48 1.61 20.04 -16.68
N SER A 49 1.41 20.97 -15.75
CA SER A 49 1.62 22.40 -16.01
C SER A 49 3.09 22.78 -16.24
N LEU A 50 4.01 22.02 -15.64
CA LEU A 50 5.44 22.26 -15.75
C LEU A 50 6.07 21.57 -16.96
N ASP A 51 5.46 20.48 -17.45
CA ASP A 51 5.86 19.73 -18.66
C ASP A 51 7.34 19.30 -18.67
N ILE A 52 7.87 18.98 -17.49
CA ILE A 52 9.28 18.57 -17.30
C ILE A 52 9.39 17.23 -16.60
N SER A 53 8.57 17.00 -15.58
CA SER A 53 8.65 15.81 -14.72
C SER A 53 7.39 14.96 -14.84
N SER A 54 7.55 13.64 -14.84
CA SER A 54 6.45 12.68 -14.79
C SER A 54 6.34 12.04 -13.41
N PRO A 55 5.15 12.00 -12.79
CA PRO A 55 4.98 11.36 -11.49
C PRO A 55 4.96 9.84 -11.63
N LEU A 56 5.65 9.14 -10.74
CA LEU A 56 5.59 7.69 -10.56
C LEU A 56 4.95 7.41 -9.20
N PHE A 57 3.75 6.87 -9.20
CA PHE A 57 3.02 6.53 -7.99
C PHE A 57 3.26 5.05 -7.66
N LEU A 58 3.75 4.78 -6.45
CA LEU A 58 3.86 3.42 -5.95
C LEU A 58 2.54 2.99 -5.31
N ILE A 59 1.89 2.02 -5.94
CA ILE A 59 0.66 1.38 -5.46
C ILE A 59 1.06 0.10 -4.73
N CYS A 60 1.34 0.22 -3.43
CA CYS A 60 1.77 -0.87 -2.55
C CYS A 60 0.70 -1.32 -1.55
N ASN A 61 -0.48 -0.68 -1.57
CA ASN A 61 -1.55 -0.87 -0.60
C ASN A 61 -1.03 -0.69 0.83
N PHE A 62 -1.47 -1.53 1.77
CA PHE A 62 -1.08 -1.45 3.17
C PHE A 62 0.34 -1.99 3.38
N TRP A 63 1.13 -1.29 4.18
CA TRP A 63 2.40 -1.83 4.66
C TRP A 63 2.16 -2.97 5.66
N TYR A 64 2.66 -4.17 5.37
CA TYR A 64 2.24 -5.39 6.08
C TYR A 64 2.63 -5.35 7.56
N GLU A 65 3.94 -5.30 7.85
CA GLU A 65 4.48 -5.29 9.21
C GLU A 65 3.94 -4.11 10.03
N PHE A 66 3.85 -2.94 9.41
CA PHE A 66 3.33 -1.72 10.00
C PHE A 66 1.83 -1.83 10.35
N SER A 67 1.03 -2.42 9.46
CA SER A 67 -0.41 -2.54 9.67
C SER A 67 -0.76 -3.68 10.62
N LEU A 68 0.04 -4.75 10.63
CA LEU A 68 -0.10 -5.85 11.56
C LEU A 68 0.21 -5.41 13.00
N GLY A 69 1.37 -4.76 13.22
CA GLY A 69 1.80 -4.27 14.54
C GLY A 69 1.12 -2.99 15.01
N GLY A 70 0.22 -2.41 14.22
CA GLY A 70 -0.33 -1.08 14.48
C GLY A 70 -1.54 -1.01 15.40
N GLY A 71 -2.00 -2.14 15.94
CA GLY A 71 -3.16 -2.20 16.83
C GLY A 71 -4.48 -2.55 16.13
N PRO A 72 -5.58 -2.61 16.92
CA PRO A 72 -6.86 -3.16 16.48
C PRO A 72 -7.54 -2.36 15.36
N ASP A 73 -7.24 -1.07 15.20
CA ASP A 73 -7.85 -0.21 14.17
C ASP A 73 -7.27 -0.43 12.76
N ARG A 74 -6.29 -1.33 12.61
CA ARG A 74 -5.70 -1.70 11.31
C ARG A 74 -6.13 -3.08 10.88
N PHE A 75 -5.27 -4.07 11.07
CA PHE A 75 -5.59 -5.47 10.76
C PHE A 75 -6.34 -6.18 11.89
N GLY A 76 -6.74 -5.47 12.95
CA GLY A 76 -7.53 -6.04 14.04
C GLY A 76 -6.72 -6.60 15.20
N PHE A 77 -5.39 -6.64 15.11
CA PHE A 77 -4.54 -7.28 16.11
C PHE A 77 -4.17 -6.35 17.25
N ASP A 78 -4.33 -6.83 18.48
CA ASP A 78 -3.73 -6.29 19.69
C ASP A 78 -2.86 -7.38 20.31
N PHE A 79 -1.55 -7.24 20.19
CA PHE A 79 -0.59 -8.24 20.66
C PHE A 79 -0.39 -8.22 22.18
N HIS A 80 -0.57 -7.05 22.83
CA HIS A 80 -0.46 -6.92 24.29
C HIS A 80 -1.58 -7.67 25.00
N ASN A 81 -2.81 -7.53 24.50
CA ASN A 81 -4.00 -8.18 25.07
C ASN A 81 -4.35 -9.52 24.39
N ARG A 82 -3.60 -9.90 23.34
CA ARG A 82 -3.90 -11.05 22.47
C ARG A 82 -5.37 -11.05 22.04
N SER A 83 -5.81 -9.95 21.45
CA SER A 83 -7.15 -9.88 20.87
C SER A 83 -7.10 -9.62 19.37
N LEU A 84 -8.11 -10.13 18.67
CA LEU A 84 -8.29 -9.96 17.23
C LEU A 84 -9.73 -9.53 16.93
N VAL A 85 -9.86 -8.40 16.24
CA VAL A 85 -11.13 -7.95 15.66
C VAL A 85 -11.19 -8.36 14.20
N TYR A 86 -12.06 -9.32 13.86
CA TYR A 86 -12.38 -9.59 12.46
C TYR A 86 -13.30 -8.50 11.89
N LEU A 87 -12.95 -8.00 10.71
CA LEU A 87 -13.84 -7.22 9.87
C LEU A 87 -14.73 -8.18 9.07
N ASP A 88 -16.04 -8.03 9.26
CA ASP A 88 -17.06 -8.95 8.75
C ASP A 88 -16.74 -10.39 9.15
N ASP A 89 -16.36 -11.26 8.20
CA ASP A 89 -15.98 -12.65 8.45
C ASP A 89 -14.46 -12.90 8.38
N GLY A 90 -13.66 -11.86 8.11
CA GLY A 90 -12.21 -11.92 7.98
C GLY A 90 -11.69 -12.65 6.73
N ASN A 91 -12.56 -12.99 5.76
CA ASN A 91 -12.19 -13.80 4.58
C ASN A 91 -11.78 -12.97 3.35
N VAL A 92 -11.97 -11.65 3.37
CA VAL A 92 -11.64 -10.80 2.22
C VAL A 92 -10.12 -10.63 2.13
N ALA A 93 -9.52 -11.29 1.13
CA ALA A 93 -8.10 -11.16 0.87
C ALA A 93 -7.76 -9.82 0.20
N ILE A 94 -6.78 -9.12 0.77
CA ILE A 94 -6.28 -7.81 0.30
C ILE A 94 -4.82 -7.92 -0.10
N ASN A 95 -4.37 -7.02 -0.97
CA ASN A 95 -2.95 -6.86 -1.26
C ASN A 95 -2.28 -6.03 -0.16
N THR A 96 -1.08 -6.44 0.22
CA THR A 96 -0.24 -5.75 1.19
C THR A 96 1.22 -5.93 0.79
N SER A 97 2.05 -4.93 1.07
CA SER A 97 3.47 -4.92 0.72
C SER A 97 4.33 -4.69 1.94
N THR A 98 5.49 -5.31 1.99
CA THR A 98 6.48 -5.03 3.02
C THR A 98 7.25 -3.75 2.67
N TRP A 99 7.93 -3.14 3.65
CA TRP A 99 8.84 -2.03 3.40
C TRP A 99 10.00 -2.46 2.51
N THR A 100 10.55 -3.66 2.72
CA THR A 100 11.59 -4.24 1.86
C THR A 100 11.13 -4.32 0.41
N ARG A 101 9.92 -4.84 0.15
CA ARG A 101 9.31 -4.88 -1.18
C ARG A 101 9.20 -3.49 -1.79
N CYS A 102 8.73 -2.51 -1.03
CA CYS A 102 8.61 -1.12 -1.51
C CYS A 102 9.98 -0.54 -1.89
N GLY A 103 11.00 -0.76 -1.06
CA GLY A 103 12.37 -0.32 -1.33
C GLY A 103 12.97 -0.97 -2.58
N CYS A 104 12.87 -2.29 -2.69
CA CYS A 104 13.33 -3.03 -3.87
C CYS A 104 12.59 -2.59 -5.14
N ALA A 105 11.27 -2.38 -5.07
CA ALA A 105 10.48 -1.91 -6.20
C ALA A 105 10.96 -0.54 -6.71
N VAL A 106 11.17 0.41 -5.81
CA VAL A 106 11.68 1.74 -6.17
C VAL A 106 13.09 1.65 -6.74
N ALA A 107 13.98 0.88 -6.11
CA ALA A 107 15.36 0.71 -6.59
C ALA A 107 15.40 0.08 -7.99
N ASN A 108 14.64 -0.99 -8.22
CA ASN A 108 14.63 -1.70 -9.49
C ASN A 108 13.95 -0.87 -10.58
N LEU A 109 12.85 -0.17 -10.27
CA LEU A 109 12.18 0.76 -11.18
C LEU A 109 13.12 1.86 -11.65
N LEU A 110 13.82 2.52 -10.73
CA LEU A 110 14.74 3.62 -11.05
C LEU A 110 16.07 3.14 -11.66
N SER A 111 16.32 1.82 -11.68
CA SER A 111 17.45 1.20 -12.36
C SER A 111 17.12 0.75 -13.79
N LEU A 112 15.86 0.81 -14.20
CA LEU A 112 15.48 0.59 -15.60
C LEU A 112 16.07 1.69 -16.47
N LYS A 113 16.38 1.35 -17.72
CA LYS A 113 16.71 2.36 -18.72
C LYS A 113 15.49 3.21 -19.07
N GLU A 114 15.75 4.43 -19.52
CA GLU A 114 14.69 5.39 -19.83
C GLU A 114 13.85 4.98 -21.05
N LEU A 115 14.51 4.65 -22.16
CA LEU A 115 13.92 4.20 -23.41
C LEU A 115 14.51 2.85 -23.83
N PRO A 116 13.84 2.11 -24.72
CA PRO A 116 14.45 0.98 -25.39
C PRO A 116 15.69 1.41 -26.17
N ASP A 117 16.68 0.52 -26.29
CA ASP A 117 17.91 0.79 -27.05
C ASP A 117 17.64 0.86 -28.56
N ASP A 118 16.70 0.05 -29.04
CA ASP A 118 16.19 0.03 -30.42
C ASP A 118 14.78 -0.58 -30.49
N GLU A 119 14.22 -0.71 -31.70
CA GLU A 119 12.87 -1.27 -31.92
C GLU A 119 12.73 -2.76 -31.53
N LYS A 120 13.84 -3.48 -31.38
CA LYS A 120 13.86 -4.92 -31.02
C LYS A 120 14.01 -5.13 -29.52
N ASP A 121 14.40 -4.11 -28.79
CA ASP A 121 14.54 -4.16 -27.34
C ASP A 121 13.19 -4.14 -26.64
N GLN A 122 12.83 -5.28 -26.06
CA GLN A 122 11.58 -5.49 -25.34
C GLN A 122 11.76 -5.48 -23.82
N SER A 123 12.94 -5.06 -23.33
CA SER A 123 13.17 -4.99 -21.88
C SER A 123 12.33 -3.88 -21.23
N PRO A 124 11.99 -4.00 -19.94
CA PRO A 124 11.24 -2.97 -19.24
C PRO A 124 11.99 -1.64 -19.20
N THR A 125 11.26 -0.53 -19.36
CA THR A 125 11.84 0.82 -19.36
C THR A 125 11.03 1.77 -18.52
N LEU A 126 11.66 2.84 -18.04
CA LEU A 126 11.01 3.83 -17.19
C LEU A 126 9.93 4.63 -17.95
N SER A 127 10.12 4.84 -19.26
CA SER A 127 9.11 5.45 -20.13
C SER A 127 7.81 4.65 -20.21
N GLN A 128 7.85 3.31 -20.18
CA GLN A 128 6.62 2.50 -20.17
C GLN A 128 5.73 2.84 -18.98
N PHE A 129 6.32 3.03 -17.78
CA PHE A 129 5.58 3.43 -16.59
C PHE A 129 5.05 4.86 -16.71
N ARG A 130 5.84 5.81 -17.24
CA ARG A 130 5.38 7.18 -17.53
C ARG A 130 4.14 7.16 -18.43
N ASP A 131 4.26 6.42 -19.52
CA ASP A 131 3.28 6.42 -20.61
C ASP A 131 1.98 5.70 -20.17
N ASP A 132 2.08 4.74 -19.24
CA ASP A 132 0.93 4.15 -18.52
C ASP A 132 0.51 4.95 -17.26
N GLY A 133 0.59 6.27 -17.35
CA GLY A 133 0.06 7.19 -16.33
C GLY A 133 0.83 7.23 -15.01
N GLY A 134 2.05 6.68 -14.99
CA GLY A 134 2.94 6.68 -13.84
C GLY A 134 2.56 5.67 -12.77
N LEU A 135 1.88 4.58 -13.12
CA LEU A 135 1.31 3.66 -12.14
C LEU A 135 2.24 2.47 -11.90
N VAL A 136 2.66 2.25 -10.64
CA VAL A 136 3.56 1.14 -10.27
C VAL A 136 2.88 0.24 -9.23
N TYR A 137 2.20 -0.80 -9.68
CA TYR A 137 1.55 -1.80 -8.82
C TYR A 137 2.52 -2.86 -8.31
N ILE A 138 2.58 -3.04 -6.99
CA ILE A 138 3.32 -4.12 -6.35
C ILE A 138 2.50 -4.75 -5.22
N SER A 139 2.86 -5.96 -4.85
CA SER A 139 2.30 -6.64 -3.68
C SER A 139 3.32 -7.64 -3.15
N SER A 140 3.44 -7.76 -1.83
CA SER A 140 4.17 -8.86 -1.19
C SER A 140 3.25 -10.06 -1.04
N PHE A 141 2.04 -9.82 -0.52
CA PHE A 141 1.09 -10.86 -0.16
C PHE A 141 -0.32 -10.46 -0.56
N ARG A 142 -1.10 -11.45 -0.98
CA ARG A 142 -2.56 -11.33 -1.09
C ARG A 142 -3.18 -12.25 -0.05
N VAL A 143 -3.55 -11.68 1.10
CA VAL A 143 -3.97 -12.43 2.30
C VAL A 143 -5.18 -11.79 2.97
N SER A 144 -6.01 -12.63 3.59
CA SER A 144 -7.15 -12.28 4.44
C SER A 144 -6.75 -12.17 5.92
N GLN A 145 -7.59 -11.57 6.77
CA GLN A 145 -7.31 -11.51 8.22
C GLN A 145 -7.15 -12.91 8.83
N ARG A 146 -7.90 -13.90 8.33
CA ARG A 146 -7.75 -15.29 8.78
C ARG A 146 -6.39 -15.87 8.43
N GLU A 147 -5.92 -15.68 7.20
CA GLU A 147 -4.60 -16.15 6.77
C GLU A 147 -3.47 -15.44 7.54
N MET A 148 -3.64 -14.14 7.82
CA MET A 148 -2.74 -13.40 8.72
C MET A 148 -2.75 -14.02 10.12
N PHE A 149 -3.92 -14.33 10.68
CA PHE A 149 -4.02 -14.93 12.01
C PHE A 149 -3.40 -16.33 12.08
N GLU A 150 -3.56 -17.15 11.04
CA GLU A 150 -2.84 -18.44 10.94
C GLU A 150 -1.32 -18.24 10.95
N SER A 151 -0.80 -17.21 10.28
CA SER A 151 0.62 -16.86 10.33
C SER A 151 1.02 -16.39 11.73
N VAL A 152 0.24 -15.52 12.37
CA VAL A 152 0.46 -15.04 13.74
C VAL A 152 0.59 -16.23 14.69
N LYS A 153 -0.37 -17.16 14.65
CA LYS A 153 -0.34 -18.38 15.47
C LYS A 153 0.92 -19.22 15.25
N ARG A 154 1.35 -19.41 14.00
CA ARG A 154 2.59 -20.15 13.69
C ARG A 154 3.82 -19.48 14.29
N VAL A 155 3.91 -18.15 14.22
CA VAL A 155 5.12 -17.42 14.64
C VAL A 155 5.18 -17.15 16.14
N THR A 156 4.04 -17.07 16.81
CA THR A 156 3.95 -16.89 18.27
C THR A 156 3.82 -18.21 19.03
N GLY A 157 3.51 -19.32 18.33
CA GLY A 157 3.23 -20.60 18.96
C GLY A 157 1.90 -20.64 19.72
N THR A 158 0.94 -19.80 19.33
CA THR A 158 -0.39 -19.73 19.96
C THR A 158 -1.46 -20.48 19.16
N THR A 159 -2.63 -20.67 19.77
CA THR A 159 -3.84 -21.25 19.19
C THR A 159 -5.02 -20.29 19.34
N ASP A 160 -6.18 -20.60 18.76
CA ASP A 160 -7.39 -19.78 18.89
C ASP A 160 -7.78 -19.55 20.36
N ALA A 161 -7.50 -20.51 21.26
CA ALA A 161 -7.82 -20.42 22.68
C ALA A 161 -6.98 -19.39 23.44
N ASP A 162 -5.85 -18.95 22.87
CA ASP A 162 -4.98 -17.93 23.44
C ASP A 162 -5.41 -16.51 23.09
N TRP A 163 -6.46 -16.35 22.27
CA TRP A 163 -6.89 -15.07 21.72
C TRP A 163 -8.34 -14.75 22.04
N THR A 164 -8.62 -13.48 22.34
CA THR A 164 -9.99 -12.96 22.39
C THR A 164 -10.39 -12.48 20.99
N ILE A 165 -11.32 -13.19 20.35
CA ILE A 165 -11.75 -12.90 18.98
C ILE A 165 -13.13 -12.23 18.99
N THR A 166 -13.23 -11.05 18.39
CA THR A 166 -14.49 -10.32 18.17
C THR A 166 -14.70 -10.07 16.68
N HIS A 167 -15.90 -9.59 16.31
CA HIS A 167 -16.26 -9.27 14.93
C HIS A 167 -16.90 -7.89 14.88
N GLU A 168 -16.55 -7.11 13.87
CA GLU A 168 -17.14 -5.82 13.58
C GLU A 168 -17.50 -5.74 12.10
N SER A 169 -18.62 -5.09 11.77
CA SER A 169 -18.97 -4.87 10.37
C SER A 169 -18.03 -3.82 9.77
N SER A 170 -17.45 -4.10 8.60
CA SER A 170 -16.64 -3.12 7.88
C SER A 170 -17.45 -1.87 7.49
N GLU A 171 -18.72 -2.07 7.13
CA GLU A 171 -19.65 -0.98 6.83
C GLU A 171 -19.88 -0.09 8.06
N GLN A 172 -20.08 -0.70 9.23
CA GLN A 172 -20.32 0.06 10.46
C GLN A 172 -19.06 0.81 10.91
N ARG A 173 -17.90 0.14 10.95
CA ARG A 173 -16.62 0.77 11.28
C ARG A 173 -16.30 1.95 10.35
N TRP A 174 -16.60 1.81 9.06
CA TRP A 174 -16.46 2.91 8.11
C TRP A 174 -17.41 4.06 8.40
N LYS A 175 -18.70 3.78 8.65
CA LYS A 175 -19.69 4.81 9.01
C LYS A 175 -19.27 5.57 10.26
N ASP A 176 -18.75 4.87 11.26
CA ASP A 176 -18.28 5.48 12.51
C ASP A 176 -17.04 6.36 12.25
N GLY A 177 -16.07 5.86 11.47
CA GLY A 177 -14.87 6.63 11.09
C GLY A 177 -15.18 7.88 10.25
N ILE A 178 -16.16 7.82 9.34
CA ILE A 178 -16.61 8.99 8.56
C ILE A 178 -17.43 9.95 9.42
N ALA A 179 -18.26 9.45 10.33
CA ALA A 179 -19.03 10.30 11.22
C ALA A 179 -18.11 11.19 12.08
N GLU A 180 -16.92 10.68 12.41
CA GLU A 180 -15.87 11.44 13.09
C GLU A 180 -15.10 12.41 12.17
N THR A 181 -15.14 12.25 10.84
CA THR A 181 -14.28 13.00 9.89
C THR A 181 -15.01 13.76 8.76
N THR A 182 -16.33 13.93 8.85
CA THR A 182 -17.19 14.61 7.86
C THR A 182 -17.17 14.02 6.43
N GLY A 183 -18.21 13.23 6.14
CA GLY A 183 -18.86 13.15 4.82
C GLY A 183 -18.07 12.48 3.68
N GLY A 184 -18.16 11.15 3.59
CA GLY A 184 -17.68 10.38 2.43
C GLY A 184 -18.67 9.28 2.02
N ASN A 185 -18.59 8.87 0.75
CA ASN A 185 -19.61 8.13 0.02
C ASN A 185 -19.42 6.60 0.18
N MET A 186 -20.50 5.82 0.11
CA MET A 186 -20.55 4.44 0.61
C MET A 186 -20.18 3.34 -0.40
N LYS A 187 -19.36 3.63 -1.43
CA LYS A 187 -19.22 2.72 -2.58
C LYS A 187 -17.81 2.64 -3.17
N ALA A 188 -16.80 2.24 -2.40
CA ALA A 188 -15.61 1.61 -2.98
C ALA A 188 -14.79 0.78 -1.99
N PHE A 189 -15.06 -0.53 -1.89
CA PHE A 189 -14.06 -1.45 -1.33
C PHE A 189 -13.88 -2.77 -2.10
N THR A 190 -14.49 -2.92 -3.28
CA THR A 190 -14.47 -4.21 -3.98
C THR A 190 -14.30 -4.03 -5.48
N LYS A 191 -13.04 -3.94 -5.92
CA LYS A 191 -12.49 -4.41 -7.20
C LYS A 191 -11.16 -3.71 -7.45
N MET A 192 -10.05 -4.44 -7.47
CA MET A 192 -8.96 -4.14 -8.40
C MET A 192 -7.95 -5.28 -8.49
N LEU A 193 -8.08 -6.07 -9.55
CA LEU A 193 -7.01 -6.89 -10.11
C LEU A 193 -6.47 -6.13 -11.33
N ARG A 194 -5.53 -5.20 -11.10
CA ARG A 194 -4.56 -4.82 -12.14
C ARG A 194 -3.35 -5.73 -12.01
N ALA A 195 -2.66 -6.00 -13.11
CA ALA A 195 -1.47 -6.85 -13.09
C ALA A 195 -0.40 -6.22 -12.19
N LEU A 196 0.25 -7.03 -11.35
CA LEU A 196 1.37 -6.59 -10.52
C LEU A 196 2.62 -6.47 -11.39
N HIS A 197 3.46 -5.48 -11.11
CA HIS A 197 4.75 -5.29 -11.76
C HIS A 197 5.89 -6.06 -11.08
N ASN A 198 5.59 -6.99 -10.16
CA ASN A 198 6.59 -7.75 -9.43
C ASN A 198 7.61 -8.44 -10.36
N ASP A 199 7.13 -9.14 -11.39
CA ASP A 199 7.99 -9.87 -12.33
C ASP A 199 8.79 -8.91 -13.22
N VAL A 200 8.13 -7.85 -13.71
CA VAL A 200 8.74 -6.80 -14.53
C VAL A 200 9.90 -6.11 -13.78
N LEU A 201 9.72 -5.92 -12.47
CA LEU A 201 10.72 -5.32 -11.59
C LEU A 201 11.65 -6.35 -10.95
N GLY A 202 11.57 -7.65 -11.31
CA GLY A 202 12.44 -8.70 -10.78
C GLY A 202 12.40 -8.83 -9.26
N LEU A 203 11.23 -8.62 -8.64
CA LEU A 203 11.11 -8.61 -7.18
C LEU A 203 11.07 -10.04 -6.62
N PRO A 204 11.85 -10.37 -5.57
CA PRO A 204 11.98 -11.73 -5.07
C PRO A 204 10.69 -12.23 -4.41
N THR A 205 10.50 -13.54 -4.26
CA THR A 205 9.44 -14.07 -3.39
C THR A 205 9.76 -13.78 -1.91
N GLU A 206 8.75 -13.43 -1.12
CA GLU A 206 8.89 -13.18 0.32
C GLU A 206 8.19 -14.27 1.14
N ASP A 207 8.66 -14.48 2.37
CA ASP A 207 8.06 -15.40 3.34
C ASP A 207 7.10 -14.65 4.26
N LEU A 208 5.82 -15.04 4.27
CA LEU A 208 4.81 -14.38 5.09
C LEU A 208 5.18 -14.44 6.58
N ASP A 209 5.56 -15.63 7.08
CA ASP A 209 5.86 -15.84 8.50
C ASP A 209 7.07 -15.00 8.96
N HIS A 210 8.04 -14.73 8.08
CA HIS A 210 9.15 -13.82 8.37
C HIS A 210 8.66 -12.40 8.66
N PHE A 211 7.81 -11.84 7.80
CA PHE A 211 7.31 -10.49 8.01
C PHE A 211 6.21 -10.41 9.08
N THR A 212 5.50 -11.51 9.33
CA THR A 212 4.61 -11.62 10.49
C THR A 212 5.39 -11.53 11.78
N ARG A 213 6.53 -12.23 11.92
CA ARG A 213 7.41 -12.09 13.10
C ARG A 213 7.83 -10.64 13.34
N ILE A 214 8.17 -9.91 12.27
CA ILE A 214 8.53 -8.49 12.36
C ILE A 214 7.33 -7.68 12.85
N GLY A 215 6.15 -7.81 12.22
CA GLY A 215 4.97 -7.06 12.61
C GLY A 215 4.48 -7.36 14.04
N VAL A 216 4.57 -8.62 14.49
CA VAL A 216 4.30 -9.01 15.88
C VAL A 216 5.28 -8.32 16.83
N SER A 217 6.58 -8.42 16.57
CA SER A 217 7.61 -7.77 17.40
C SER A 217 7.42 -6.26 17.48
N MET A 218 7.07 -5.62 16.36
CA MET A 218 6.80 -4.18 16.32
C MET A 218 5.59 -3.81 17.19
N GLY A 219 4.55 -4.63 17.18
CA GLY A 219 3.35 -4.42 18.00
C GLY A 219 3.57 -4.71 19.48
N GLU A 220 4.37 -5.72 19.84
CA GLU A 220 4.74 -6.02 21.22
C GLU A 220 5.69 -4.98 21.83
N ASN A 221 6.50 -4.32 21.00
CA ASN A 221 7.47 -3.31 21.42
C ASN A 221 6.97 -1.85 21.26
N ASP A 222 5.71 -1.64 20.83
CA ASP A 222 5.14 -0.31 20.55
C ASP A 222 5.97 0.52 19.55
N GLU A 223 6.62 -0.14 18.58
CA GLU A 223 7.48 0.51 17.58
C GLU A 223 6.68 1.22 16.48
N VAL A 224 5.36 1.03 16.48
CA VAL A 224 4.44 1.58 15.49
C VAL A 224 3.44 2.49 16.17
N THR A 225 3.37 3.75 15.72
CA THR A 225 2.39 4.71 16.24
C THR A 225 0.98 4.23 15.94
N HIS A 226 0.08 4.15 16.93
CA HIS A 226 -1.31 3.75 16.72
C HIS A 226 -2.13 4.78 15.92
N THR A 227 -1.70 6.04 15.89
CA THR A 227 -2.37 7.15 15.19
C THR A 227 -1.58 7.64 13.98
N HIS A 228 -2.29 8.08 12.94
CA HIS A 228 -1.77 8.84 11.79
C HIS A 228 -2.52 10.14 11.60
#